data_AF-A0A2E7BW90-F1
#
_entry.id   AF-A0A2E7BW90-F1
#
_cell.length_a   1.000
_cell.length_b   1.000
_cell.length_c   1.000
_cell.angle_alpha   90.00
_cell.angle_beta   90.00
_cell.angle_gamma   90.00
#
_symmetry.space_group_name_H-M   'P 1'
#
loop_
_entity.id
_entity.type
_entity.pdbx_description
1 polymer ?
#
loop_
_entity_poly.entity_id
_entity_poly.type
_entity_poly.pdbx_seq_one_letter_code
_entity_poly.pdbx_strand_id
1 'polypeptide(L)'
;MSLLQRIEAPSKLPDSLAVPGSKSLSHRALILSHHCPDPPVLDGLLNCADTEATHRGMAALGDGITIDCGNSGTTLRFLLGQAALLGETTHFVGDASLSRRTNASLLRSLEAAGVWIESRDDHLPISIRGPLQPGLFSVAAELSSQFLSSLLLALPFATGDSRIQLLGEVPSQGYVELTQQAAAHFGLMIEKTSDGFQIPGNQTAQGGLYPIEGDWSAAGLAGAFSIAMGQPLRLANLQRHSRQSDRALPQFLEQFGASVRWHDDGLSIHPGERLAVPYLDLRAQPDLLPPMAVLASLSPGPTRLQCSPGIRHK
;
A
#
# COMPACT_ATOMS: atom_id res chain seq x y z
N MET A 1 8.69 11.28 -27.61
CA MET A 1 7.83 10.42 -28.46
C MET A 1 6.44 10.42 -27.85
N SER A 2 5.40 10.81 -28.59
CA SER A 2 4.03 10.78 -28.05
C SER A 2 3.55 9.33 -27.98
N LEU A 3 3.52 8.76 -26.78
CA LEU A 3 2.89 7.46 -26.47
C LEU A 3 1.36 7.59 -26.42
N LEU A 4 0.74 8.28 -27.39
CA LEU A 4 -0.71 8.31 -27.50
C LEU A 4 -1.13 7.13 -28.37
N GLN A 5 -1.42 6.01 -27.71
CA GLN A 5 -2.03 4.86 -28.34
C GLN A 5 -3.56 5.01 -28.22
N ARG A 6 -4.26 4.96 -29.35
CA ARG A 6 -5.71 4.89 -29.35
C ARG A 6 -6.11 3.49 -28.87
N ILE A 7 -6.77 3.42 -27.72
CA ILE A 7 -7.32 2.20 -27.16
C ILE A 7 -8.83 2.22 -27.46
N GLU A 8 -9.32 1.19 -28.15
CA GLU A 8 -10.76 0.99 -28.36
C GLU A 8 -11.30 -0.01 -27.35
N ALA A 9 -12.47 0.28 -26.79
CA ALA A 9 -13.11 -0.64 -25.85
C ALA A 9 -13.48 -1.95 -26.58
N PRO A 10 -13.24 -3.13 -25.98
CA PRO A 10 -13.70 -4.39 -26.54
C PRO A 10 -15.23 -4.40 -26.63
N SER A 11 -15.77 -5.05 -27.65
CA SER A 11 -17.23 -5.23 -27.80
C SER A 11 -17.81 -6.19 -26.74
N LYS A 12 -16.99 -7.10 -26.21
CA LYS A 12 -17.38 -8.08 -25.19
C LYS A 12 -16.31 -8.19 -24.10
N LEU A 13 -16.75 -8.21 -22.83
CA LEU A 13 -15.89 -8.56 -21.71
C LEU A 13 -15.64 -10.08 -21.64
N PRO A 14 -14.50 -10.52 -21.09
CA PRO A 14 -14.34 -11.91 -20.73
C PRO A 14 -15.36 -12.29 -19.64
N ASP A 15 -15.78 -13.55 -19.60
CA ASP A 15 -16.73 -14.02 -18.58
C ASP A 15 -16.10 -13.98 -17.17
N SER A 16 -14.77 -14.12 -17.09
CA SER A 16 -14.00 -14.07 -15.85
C SER A 16 -12.63 -13.42 -16.05
N LEU A 17 -12.17 -12.69 -15.04
CA LEU A 17 -10.85 -12.08 -14.94
C LEU A 17 -10.21 -12.47 -13.60
N ALA A 18 -8.99 -12.98 -13.62
CA ALA A 18 -8.22 -13.19 -12.40
C ALA A 18 -7.57 -11.85 -12.00
N VAL A 19 -7.89 -11.35 -10.81
CA VAL A 19 -7.31 -10.11 -10.29
C VAL A 19 -5.84 -10.37 -9.93
N PRO A 20 -4.89 -9.51 -10.36
CA PRO A 20 -3.48 -9.70 -10.02
C PRO A 20 -3.26 -9.53 -8.52
N GLY A 21 -2.15 -10.04 -7.99
CA GLY A 21 -1.81 -9.93 -6.57
C GLY A 21 -1.79 -8.50 -6.04
N SER A 22 -2.11 -8.32 -4.76
CA SER A 22 -2.11 -7.03 -4.09
C SER A 22 -0.73 -6.39 -4.09
N LYS A 23 -0.63 -5.18 -4.65
CA LYS A 23 0.63 -4.41 -4.63
C LYS A 23 1.07 -4.13 -3.19
N SER A 24 0.11 -3.76 -2.34
CA SER A 24 0.37 -3.41 -0.94
C SER A 24 0.89 -4.59 -0.12
N LEU A 25 0.34 -5.79 -0.32
CA LEU A 25 0.84 -7.01 0.32
C LEU A 25 2.18 -7.44 -0.28
N SER A 26 2.36 -7.32 -1.60
CA SER A 26 3.61 -7.65 -2.29
C SER A 26 4.80 -6.88 -1.75
N HIS A 27 4.67 -5.56 -1.52
CA HIS A 27 5.74 -4.76 -0.89
C HIS A 27 6.11 -5.26 0.51
N ARG A 28 5.11 -5.55 1.35
CA ARG A 28 5.32 -6.04 2.72
C ARG A 28 6.00 -7.41 2.72
N ALA A 29 5.50 -8.31 1.88
CA ALA A 29 6.04 -9.65 1.72
C ALA A 29 7.51 -9.61 1.27
N LEU A 30 7.83 -8.78 0.28
CA LEU A 30 9.21 -8.60 -0.19
C LEU A 30 10.16 -8.05 0.88
N ILE A 31 9.70 -7.15 1.74
CA ILE A 31 10.55 -6.60 2.81
C ILE A 31 10.76 -7.66 3.89
N LEU A 32 9.68 -8.26 4.38
CA LEU A 32 9.75 -9.27 5.44
C LEU A 32 10.50 -10.53 5.01
N SER A 33 10.42 -10.90 3.73
CA SER A 33 11.14 -12.04 3.18
C SER A 33 12.67 -11.87 3.23
N HIS A 34 13.18 -10.64 3.12
CA HIS A 34 14.63 -10.38 3.22
C HIS A 34 15.17 -10.55 4.64
N HIS A 35 14.30 -10.52 5.66
CA HIS A 35 14.67 -10.78 7.05
C HIS A 35 14.51 -12.25 7.46
N CYS A 36 14.12 -13.11 6.52
CA CYS A 36 14.02 -14.55 6.76
C CYS A 36 15.39 -15.20 6.53
N PRO A 37 15.91 -16.00 7.47
CA PRO A 37 17.12 -16.80 7.23
C PRO A 37 16.94 -17.76 6.05
N ASP A 38 15.75 -18.36 5.94
CA ASP A 38 15.33 -19.20 4.82
C ASP A 38 14.29 -18.44 3.98
N PRO A 39 14.57 -18.13 2.70
CA PRO A 39 13.64 -17.38 1.87
C PRO A 39 12.27 -18.05 1.73
N PRO A 40 11.16 -17.32 1.94
CA PRO A 40 9.81 -17.85 1.77
C PRO A 40 9.44 -18.06 0.30
N VAL A 41 8.39 -18.82 0.07
CA VAL A 41 7.68 -18.86 -1.22
C VAL A 41 6.58 -17.81 -1.19
N LEU A 42 6.71 -16.78 -2.03
CA LEU A 42 5.70 -15.73 -2.20
C LEU A 42 4.76 -16.11 -3.37
N ASP A 43 3.61 -16.70 -3.06
CA ASP A 43 2.62 -17.11 -4.07
C ASP A 43 1.69 -15.94 -4.42
N GLY A 44 1.51 -15.65 -5.71
CA GLY A 44 0.71 -14.51 -6.17
C GLY A 44 1.42 -13.15 -6.10
N LEU A 45 2.75 -13.11 -5.98
CA LEU A 45 3.51 -11.85 -5.97
C LEU A 45 3.22 -11.01 -7.21
N LEU A 46 2.82 -9.74 -7.00
CA LEU A 46 2.59 -8.83 -8.11
C LEU A 46 3.93 -8.47 -8.77
N ASN A 47 4.08 -8.77 -10.05
CA ASN A 47 5.19 -8.28 -10.85
C ASN A 47 4.81 -6.94 -11.52
N CYS A 48 5.29 -5.84 -10.96
CA CYS A 48 5.18 -4.51 -11.55
C CYS A 48 6.39 -3.64 -11.19
N ALA A 49 6.54 -2.49 -11.85
CA ALA A 49 7.67 -1.60 -11.63
C ALA A 49 7.89 -1.22 -10.14
N ASP A 50 6.81 -1.04 -9.37
CA ASP A 50 6.87 -0.70 -7.95
C ASP A 50 7.47 -1.84 -7.11
N THR A 51 6.97 -3.06 -7.28
CA THR A 51 7.41 -4.23 -6.50
C THR A 51 8.79 -4.68 -6.92
N GLU A 52 9.14 -4.58 -8.19
CA GLU A 52 10.51 -4.78 -8.66
C GLU A 52 11.48 -3.76 -8.04
N ALA A 53 11.09 -2.48 -7.95
CA ALA A 53 11.91 -1.46 -7.30
C ALA A 53 12.13 -1.76 -5.81
N THR A 54 11.11 -2.29 -5.12
CA THR A 54 11.27 -2.75 -3.73
C THR A 54 12.22 -3.94 -3.64
N HIS A 55 12.06 -4.95 -4.50
CA HIS A 55 12.93 -6.13 -4.51
C HIS A 55 14.40 -5.74 -4.77
N ARG A 56 14.67 -4.96 -5.82
CA ARG A 56 16.01 -4.46 -6.12
C ARG A 56 16.57 -3.59 -5.00
N GLY A 57 15.74 -2.72 -4.43
CA GLY A 57 16.14 -1.84 -3.34
C GLY A 57 16.54 -2.61 -2.09
N MET A 58 15.74 -3.59 -1.66
CA MET A 58 16.08 -4.46 -0.52
C MET A 58 17.38 -5.24 -0.76
N ALA A 59 17.57 -5.78 -1.96
CA ALA A 59 18.78 -6.51 -2.32
C ALA A 59 20.06 -5.64 -2.36
N ALA A 60 19.89 -4.32 -2.49
CA ALA A 60 20.96 -3.33 -2.56
C ALA A 60 21.26 -2.63 -1.21
N LEU A 61 20.44 -2.86 -0.19
CA LEU A 61 20.63 -2.23 1.12
C LEU A 61 21.95 -2.71 1.75
N GLY A 62 22.75 -1.77 2.26
CA GLY A 62 24.04 -2.07 2.88
C GLY A 62 25.25 -2.01 1.91
N ASP A 63 25.02 -1.96 0.60
CA ASP A 63 26.12 -1.94 -0.39
C ASP A 63 26.72 -0.54 -0.63
N GLY A 64 26.23 0.50 0.06
CA GLY A 64 26.68 1.89 -0.12
C GLY A 64 26.32 2.49 -1.48
N ILE A 65 25.30 1.94 -2.15
CA ILE A 65 24.88 2.35 -3.50
C ILE A 65 23.66 3.27 -3.51
N THR A 66 23.40 3.87 -4.67
CA THR A 66 22.18 4.64 -4.95
C THR A 66 21.05 3.71 -5.38
N ILE A 67 19.91 3.81 -4.69
CA ILE A 67 18.68 3.06 -4.97
C ILE A 67 17.67 3.97 -5.69
N ASP A 68 17.29 3.57 -6.91
CA ASP A 68 16.23 4.22 -7.68
C ASP A 68 14.86 3.63 -7.33
N CYS A 69 13.99 4.45 -6.73
CA CYS A 69 12.63 4.08 -6.34
C CYS A 69 11.60 4.25 -7.47
N GLY A 70 12.00 4.76 -8.64
CA GLY A 70 11.10 5.12 -9.73
C GLY A 70 10.06 6.16 -9.29
N ASN A 71 8.78 5.86 -9.52
CA ASN A 71 7.65 6.69 -9.06
C ASN A 71 6.97 6.13 -7.79
N SER A 72 7.54 5.10 -7.16
CA SER A 72 6.87 4.39 -6.08
C SER A 72 7.15 5.01 -4.70
N GLY A 73 6.19 5.78 -4.22
CA GLY A 73 6.22 6.34 -2.88
C GLY A 73 6.18 5.29 -1.76
N THR A 74 5.63 4.10 -2.03
CA THR A 74 5.64 2.98 -1.08
C THR A 74 7.04 2.39 -0.97
N THR A 75 7.69 2.11 -2.11
CA THR A 75 9.07 1.64 -2.16
C THR A 75 10.00 2.57 -1.38
N LEU A 76 9.99 3.87 -1.70
CA LEU A 76 10.85 4.84 -1.03
C LEU A 76 10.66 4.82 0.49
N ARG A 77 9.43 4.97 0.97
CA ARG A 77 9.16 5.11 2.41
C ARG A 77 9.47 3.85 3.19
N PHE A 78 9.21 2.69 2.61
CA PHE A 78 9.53 1.43 3.26
C PHE A 78 11.04 1.20 3.28
N LEU A 79 11.74 1.42 2.17
CA LEU A 79 13.20 1.27 2.12
C LEU A 79 13.94 2.27 3.02
N LEU A 80 13.44 3.49 3.19
CA LEU A 80 13.99 4.44 4.17
C LEU A 80 13.93 3.87 5.60
N GLY A 81 12.84 3.20 5.98
CA GLY A 81 12.73 2.55 7.29
C GLY A 81 13.70 1.37 7.43
N GLN A 82 13.93 0.62 6.35
CA GLN A 82 14.87 -0.50 6.35
C GLN A 82 16.34 -0.02 6.38
N ALA A 83 16.69 0.98 5.58
CA ALA A 83 18.03 1.57 5.56
C ALA A 83 18.39 2.24 6.90
N ALA A 84 17.40 2.74 7.63
CA ALA A 84 17.60 3.27 8.97
C ALA A 84 18.13 2.23 9.97
N LEU A 85 17.98 0.93 9.72
CA LEU A 85 18.54 -0.13 10.58
C LEU A 85 20.05 -0.31 10.36
N LEU A 86 20.60 0.21 9.27
CA LEU A 86 21.95 -0.07 8.80
C LEU A 86 22.92 1.08 9.14
N GLY A 87 24.21 0.75 9.31
CA GLY A 87 25.26 1.71 9.63
C GLY A 87 25.88 2.39 8.39
N GLU A 88 25.58 1.88 7.20
CA GLU A 88 26.09 2.33 5.93
C GLU A 88 25.23 3.46 5.35
N THR A 89 25.87 4.44 4.71
CA THR A 89 25.15 5.50 4.00
C THR A 89 24.48 4.91 2.76
N THR A 90 23.17 5.08 2.64
CA THR A 90 22.38 4.70 1.46
C THR A 90 21.78 5.94 0.82
N HIS A 91 21.80 6.02 -0.52
CA HIS A 91 21.25 7.14 -1.27
C HIS A 91 19.97 6.72 -2.01
N PHE A 92 18.93 7.53 -1.94
CA PHE A 92 17.65 7.29 -2.60
C PHE A 92 17.38 8.36 -3.65
N VAL A 93 16.98 7.92 -4.84
CA VAL A 93 16.54 8.75 -5.95
C VAL A 93 15.21 8.24 -6.51
N GLY A 94 14.60 9.01 -7.40
CA GLY A 94 13.36 8.67 -8.06
C GLY A 94 13.02 9.69 -9.14
N ASP A 95 11.88 9.48 -9.80
CA ASP A 95 11.47 10.34 -10.91
C ASP A 95 11.07 11.74 -10.45
N ALA A 96 10.79 12.62 -11.42
CA ALA A 96 10.39 14.00 -11.15
C ALA A 96 9.07 14.11 -10.36
N SER A 97 8.17 13.12 -10.46
CA SER A 97 6.90 13.10 -9.76
C SER A 97 7.09 12.72 -8.30
N LEU A 98 7.82 11.64 -8.03
CA LEU A 98 8.17 11.20 -6.68
C LEU A 98 9.00 12.26 -5.95
N SER A 99 9.91 12.93 -6.65
CA SER A 99 10.75 13.99 -6.08
C SER A 99 9.98 15.24 -5.62
N ARG A 100 8.71 15.41 -6.03
CA ARG A 100 7.83 16.48 -5.53
C ARG A 100 7.01 16.09 -4.30
N ARG A 101 7.11 14.83 -3.84
CA ARG A 101 6.36 14.33 -2.70
C ARG A 101 7.21 14.44 -1.45
N THR A 102 6.72 15.15 -0.45
CA THR A 102 7.40 15.30 0.83
C THR A 102 7.44 13.98 1.61
N ASN A 103 8.53 13.78 2.37
CA ASN A 103 8.72 12.68 3.31
C ASN A 103 8.93 13.17 4.76
N ALA A 104 8.63 14.44 5.02
CA ALA A 104 8.99 15.15 6.25
C ALA A 104 8.66 14.41 7.54
N SER A 105 7.46 13.83 7.66
CA SER A 105 7.05 13.14 8.88
C SER A 105 7.87 11.88 9.15
N LEU A 106 8.21 11.11 8.12
CA LEU A 106 9.05 9.93 8.25
C LEU A 106 10.49 10.33 8.60
N LEU A 107 11.06 11.29 7.85
CA LEU A 107 12.44 11.73 8.05
C LEU A 107 12.65 12.28 9.47
N ARG A 108 11.79 13.18 9.94
CA ARG A 108 11.87 13.74 11.30
C ARG A 108 11.81 12.67 12.39
N SER A 109 10.98 11.65 12.23
CA SER A 109 10.89 10.57 13.21
C SER A 109 12.11 9.66 13.20
N LEU A 110 12.72 9.42 12.04
CA LEU A 110 13.99 8.69 11.95
C LEU A 110 15.15 9.53 12.52
N GLU A 111 15.21 10.83 12.24
CA GLU A 111 16.19 11.76 12.84
C GLU A 111 16.08 11.80 14.36
N ALA A 112 14.85 11.87 14.89
CA ALA A 112 14.59 11.81 16.33
C ALA A 112 15.04 10.49 16.97
N ALA A 113 15.11 9.41 16.19
CA ALA A 113 15.67 8.13 16.59
C ALA A 113 17.19 8.03 16.34
N GLY A 114 17.89 9.14 16.10
CA GLY A 114 19.35 9.16 15.95
C GLY A 114 19.86 8.76 14.57
N VAL A 115 18.99 8.63 13.57
CA VAL A 115 19.39 8.37 12.18
C VAL A 115 19.91 9.67 11.56
N TRP A 116 21.08 9.60 10.91
CA TRP A 116 21.57 10.71 10.11
C TRP A 116 20.84 10.75 8.77
N ILE A 117 20.25 11.91 8.43
CA ILE A 117 19.54 12.13 7.17
C ILE A 117 20.04 13.42 6.53
N GLU A 118 20.22 13.39 5.22
CA GLU A 118 20.45 14.56 4.39
C GLU A 118 19.40 14.58 3.28
N SER A 119 18.66 15.68 3.19
CA SER A 119 17.67 15.91 2.13
C SER A 119 17.46 17.40 1.92
N ARG A 120 16.92 17.79 0.77
CA ARG A 120 16.49 19.17 0.52
C ARG A 120 14.99 19.27 0.73
N ASP A 121 14.57 20.08 1.70
CA ASP A 121 13.16 20.35 2.03
C ASP A 121 12.33 19.05 2.26
N ASP A 122 12.93 17.98 2.80
CA ASP A 122 12.31 16.66 2.99
C ASP A 122 11.93 15.90 1.70
N HIS A 123 12.59 16.21 0.57
CA HIS A 123 12.35 15.59 -0.74
C HIS A 123 13.55 14.78 -1.23
N LEU A 124 13.33 13.94 -2.25
CA LEU A 124 14.41 13.29 -2.98
C LEU A 124 15.30 14.32 -3.69
N PRO A 125 16.61 14.04 -3.86
CA PRO A 125 17.34 12.87 -3.35
C PRO A 125 17.51 12.89 -1.82
N ILE A 126 17.49 11.71 -1.19
CA ILE A 126 17.64 11.53 0.27
C ILE A 126 18.85 10.63 0.54
N SER A 127 19.77 11.06 1.39
CA SER A 127 20.82 10.20 1.96
C SER A 127 20.45 9.85 3.39
N ILE A 128 20.67 8.60 3.79
CA ILE A 128 20.34 8.12 5.13
C ILE A 128 21.44 7.20 5.65
N ARG A 129 21.75 7.29 6.95
CA ARG A 129 22.67 6.41 7.66
C ARG A 129 22.22 6.23 9.10
N GLY A 130 21.93 4.99 9.49
CA GLY A 130 21.60 4.60 10.86
C GLY A 130 22.85 4.23 11.68
N PRO A 131 22.72 3.31 12.65
CA PRO A 131 21.50 2.60 13.02
C PRO A 131 20.54 3.48 13.82
N LEU A 132 19.24 3.31 13.57
CA LEU A 132 18.18 3.90 14.39
C LEU A 132 18.28 3.36 15.82
N GLN A 133 18.08 4.24 16.79
CA GLN A 133 18.04 3.91 18.20
C GLN A 133 16.63 3.45 18.58
N PRO A 134 16.48 2.27 19.21
CA PRO A 134 15.19 1.80 19.69
C PRO A 134 14.69 2.68 20.85
N GLY A 135 13.37 2.70 21.05
CA GLY A 135 12.76 3.52 22.10
C GLY A 135 11.37 4.03 21.74
N LEU A 136 11.04 5.25 22.16
CA LEU A 136 9.73 5.86 21.91
C LEU A 136 9.71 6.64 20.60
N PHE A 137 8.78 6.29 19.72
CA PHE A 137 8.50 6.97 18.45
C PHE A 137 7.14 7.66 18.54
N SER A 138 7.13 8.99 18.57
CA SER A 138 5.89 9.77 18.53
C SER A 138 5.49 10.07 17.09
N VAL A 139 4.37 9.51 16.64
CA VAL A 139 3.89 9.58 15.25
C VAL A 139 2.57 10.32 15.20
N ALA A 140 2.52 11.45 14.51
CA ALA A 140 1.27 12.13 14.20
C ALA A 140 0.43 11.27 13.26
N ALA A 141 -0.70 10.79 13.78
CA ALA A 141 -1.53 9.78 13.13
C ALA A 141 -2.08 10.27 11.78
N GLU A 142 -2.35 11.57 11.68
CA GLU A 142 -2.92 12.27 10.54
C GLU A 142 -2.01 12.38 9.29
N LEU A 143 -0.71 12.07 9.40
CA LEU A 143 0.26 12.45 8.38
C LEU A 143 0.63 11.39 7.34
N SER A 144 0.39 10.08 7.54
CA SER A 144 0.37 9.02 6.50
C SER A 144 0.43 7.61 7.09
N SER A 145 -0.44 6.69 6.67
CA SER A 145 -0.41 5.27 7.03
C SER A 145 0.83 4.52 6.50
N GLN A 146 1.47 5.03 5.45
CA GLN A 146 2.70 4.44 4.89
C GLN A 146 3.89 4.68 5.82
N PHE A 147 3.92 5.82 6.52
CA PHE A 147 4.97 6.09 7.50
C PHE A 147 4.87 5.11 8.67
N LEU A 148 3.70 5.03 9.31
CA LEU A 148 3.48 4.08 10.39
C LEU A 148 3.80 2.64 9.95
N SER A 149 3.38 2.25 8.75
CA SER A 149 3.70 0.93 8.19
C SER A 149 5.21 0.72 7.99
N SER A 150 5.96 1.75 7.60
CA SER A 150 7.42 1.68 7.46
C SER A 150 8.10 1.35 8.79
N LEU A 151 7.73 2.06 9.87
CA LEU A 151 8.24 1.76 11.21
C LEU A 151 7.84 0.36 11.67
N LEU A 152 6.58 -0.04 11.48
CA LEU A 152 6.11 -1.37 11.86
C LEU A 152 6.82 -2.52 11.11
N LEU A 153 7.35 -2.26 9.91
CA LEU A 153 8.16 -3.22 9.15
C LEU A 153 9.64 -3.20 9.54
N ALA A 154 10.14 -2.13 10.18
CA ALA A 154 11.56 -1.98 10.52
C ALA A 154 11.85 -2.32 11.99
N LEU A 155 11.02 -1.82 12.91
CA LEU A 155 11.26 -1.93 14.36
C LEU A 155 11.34 -3.36 14.92
N PRO A 156 10.68 -4.40 14.36
CA PRO A 156 10.93 -5.77 14.80
C PRO A 156 12.40 -6.18 14.71
N PHE A 157 13.17 -5.55 13.81
CA PHE A 157 14.58 -5.85 13.53
C PHE A 157 15.54 -4.82 14.15
N ALA A 158 15.04 -3.85 14.92
CA ALA A 158 15.88 -2.91 15.65
C ALA A 158 16.67 -3.63 16.76
N THR A 159 17.77 -3.03 17.22
CA THR A 159 18.66 -3.61 18.25
C THR A 159 18.03 -3.70 19.64
N GLY A 160 16.81 -3.19 19.83
CA GLY A 160 16.08 -3.23 21.09
C GLY A 160 14.60 -2.88 20.93
N ASP A 161 13.88 -2.96 22.04
CA ASP A 161 12.42 -2.77 22.07
C ASP A 161 12.02 -1.34 21.76
N SER A 162 10.92 -1.20 21.03
CA SER A 162 10.38 0.09 20.61
C SER A 162 8.90 0.21 20.94
N ARG A 163 8.46 1.44 21.18
CA ARG A 163 7.06 1.82 21.34
C ARG A 163 6.73 2.92 20.34
N ILE A 164 5.69 2.71 19.55
CA ILE A 164 5.10 3.79 18.74
C ILE A 164 3.94 4.37 19.53
N GLN A 165 3.97 5.67 19.79
CA GLN A 165 2.84 6.43 20.33
C GLN A 165 2.20 7.24 19.20
N LEU A 166 0.90 7.04 19.00
CA LEU A 166 0.11 7.76 18.02
C LEU A 166 -0.44 9.05 18.61
N LEU A 167 -0.11 10.18 17.99
CA LEU A 167 -0.68 11.47 18.34
C LEU A 167 -1.90 11.71 17.44
N GLY A 168 -3.09 11.62 18.02
CA GLY A 168 -4.37 11.76 17.31
C GLY A 168 -4.93 10.46 16.73
N GLU A 169 -5.98 10.56 15.92
CA GLU A 169 -6.65 9.41 15.29
C GLU A 169 -5.99 9.03 13.95
N VAL A 170 -5.86 7.72 13.69
CA VAL A 170 -5.26 7.22 12.43
C VAL A 170 -6.28 7.29 11.29
N PRO A 171 -6.01 8.04 10.21
CA PRO A 171 -6.95 8.26 9.11
C PRO A 171 -7.13 7.05 8.18
N SER A 172 -6.23 6.06 8.21
CA SER A 172 -6.32 4.84 7.38
C SER A 172 -5.83 3.59 8.12
N GLN A 173 -6.71 3.04 8.97
CA GLN A 173 -6.46 1.82 9.76
C GLN A 173 -6.10 0.61 8.88
N GLY A 174 -6.66 0.49 7.68
CA GLY A 174 -6.51 -0.72 6.86
C GLY A 174 -5.09 -1.05 6.43
N TYR A 175 -4.26 -0.06 6.04
CA TYR A 175 -2.86 -0.35 5.70
C TYR A 175 -2.01 -0.74 6.91
N VAL A 176 -2.34 -0.23 8.09
CA VAL A 176 -1.67 -0.59 9.35
C VAL A 176 -2.03 -2.03 9.72
N GLU A 177 -3.30 -2.39 9.62
CA GLU A 177 -3.77 -3.76 9.81
C GLU A 177 -3.12 -4.74 8.83
N LEU A 178 -2.98 -4.37 7.55
CA LEU A 178 -2.26 -5.18 6.57
C LEU A 178 -0.80 -5.40 6.96
N THR A 179 -0.15 -4.39 7.54
CA THR A 179 1.23 -4.51 8.03
C THR A 179 1.32 -5.46 9.22
N GLN A 180 0.40 -5.34 10.18
CA GLN A 180 0.35 -6.26 11.32
C GLN A 180 0.04 -7.70 10.89
N GLN A 181 -0.89 -7.89 9.95
CA GLN A 181 -1.21 -9.20 9.40
C GLN A 181 0.01 -9.83 8.71
N ALA A 182 0.71 -9.07 7.86
CA ALA A 182 1.91 -9.54 7.20
C ALA A 182 3.00 -9.90 8.23
N ALA A 183 3.29 -9.00 9.17
CA ALA A 183 4.26 -9.23 10.24
C ALA A 183 3.93 -10.50 11.05
N ALA A 184 2.67 -10.69 11.45
CA ALA A 184 2.24 -11.86 12.19
C ALA A 184 2.39 -13.17 11.40
N HIS A 185 2.14 -13.15 10.08
CA HIS A 185 2.38 -14.32 9.22
C HIS A 185 3.85 -14.71 9.20
N PHE A 186 4.74 -13.72 9.18
CA PHE A 186 6.19 -13.90 9.27
C PHE A 186 6.68 -14.15 10.71
N GLY A 187 5.79 -14.44 11.66
CA GLY A 187 6.14 -14.77 13.04
C GLY A 187 6.60 -13.59 13.90
N LEU A 188 6.39 -12.35 13.44
CA LEU A 188 6.77 -11.15 14.16
C LEU A 188 5.67 -10.66 15.10
N MET A 189 6.06 -10.18 16.26
CA MET A 189 5.19 -9.63 17.30
C MET A 189 5.12 -8.11 17.18
N ILE A 190 3.90 -7.60 16.97
CA ILE A 190 3.55 -6.18 17.01
C ILE A 190 2.26 -6.08 17.83
N GLU A 191 2.38 -5.69 19.10
CA GLU A 191 1.25 -5.59 20.00
C GLU A 191 0.60 -4.20 19.90
N LYS A 192 -0.72 -4.16 19.73
CA LYS A 192 -1.47 -2.91 19.74
C LYS A 192 -1.76 -2.47 21.17
N THR A 193 -1.38 -1.25 21.52
CA THR A 193 -1.68 -0.63 22.83
C THR A 193 -2.87 0.33 22.72
N SER A 194 -3.28 0.93 23.85
CA SER A 194 -4.35 1.94 23.87
C SER A 194 -4.03 3.20 23.06
N ASP A 195 -2.75 3.53 22.91
CA ASP A 195 -2.23 4.76 22.31
C ASP A 195 -1.23 4.50 21.17
N GLY A 196 -1.12 3.26 20.67
CA GLY A 196 -0.19 2.93 19.59
C GLY A 196 0.22 1.46 19.56
N PHE A 197 1.53 1.19 19.59
CA PHE A 197 2.09 -0.14 19.42
C PHE A 197 3.32 -0.38 20.30
N GLN A 198 3.46 -1.61 20.80
CA GLN A 198 4.66 -2.13 21.43
C GLN A 198 5.29 -3.17 20.50
N ILE A 199 6.59 -3.03 20.22
CA ILE A 199 7.32 -3.86 19.27
C ILE A 199 8.62 -4.34 19.92
N PRO A 200 8.74 -5.63 20.28
CA PRO A 200 10.01 -6.21 20.68
C PRO A 200 11.08 -6.06 19.58
N GLY A 201 12.32 -5.76 19.94
CA GLY A 201 13.44 -5.73 18.99
C GLY A 201 14.05 -7.11 18.76
N ASN A 202 15.09 -7.17 17.92
CA ASN A 202 15.90 -8.37 17.65
C ASN A 202 15.06 -9.62 17.26
N GLN A 203 13.91 -9.42 16.62
CA GLN A 203 13.09 -10.51 16.13
C GLN A 203 13.70 -11.09 14.84
N THR A 204 13.31 -12.32 14.50
CA THR A 204 13.70 -12.97 13.25
C THR A 204 12.44 -13.37 12.50
N ALA A 205 12.35 -12.99 11.23
CA ALA A 205 11.20 -13.35 10.41
C ALA A 205 11.27 -14.84 10.04
N GLN A 206 10.11 -15.48 10.00
CA GLN A 206 9.94 -16.88 9.63
C GLN A 206 9.56 -16.98 8.15
N GLY A 207 10.21 -17.91 7.45
CA GLY A 207 9.89 -18.24 6.06
C GLY A 207 8.61 -19.08 5.92
N GLY A 208 8.50 -19.80 4.80
CA GLY A 208 7.35 -20.64 4.47
C GLY A 208 6.53 -20.09 3.31
N LEU A 209 5.29 -20.56 3.15
CA LEU A 209 4.37 -20.09 2.11
C LEU A 209 3.66 -18.82 2.58
N TYR A 210 3.78 -17.74 1.80
CA TYR A 210 3.02 -16.51 1.99
C TYR A 210 2.10 -16.29 0.77
N PRO A 211 0.79 -16.58 0.88
CA PRO A 211 -0.14 -16.35 -0.22
C PRO A 211 -0.55 -14.87 -0.29
N ILE A 212 -0.39 -14.26 -1.46
CA ILE A 212 -0.78 -12.88 -1.74
C ILE A 212 -2.13 -12.90 -2.47
N GLU A 213 -3.17 -12.44 -1.77
CA GLU A 213 -4.50 -12.27 -2.38
C GLU A 213 -4.52 -11.20 -3.47
N GLY A 214 -5.55 -11.24 -4.33
CA GLY A 214 -5.73 -10.25 -5.38
C GLY A 214 -5.95 -8.83 -4.87
N ASP A 215 -5.59 -7.87 -5.71
CA ASP A 215 -5.62 -6.45 -5.43
C ASP A 215 -7.04 -5.87 -5.53
N TRP A 216 -7.62 -5.49 -4.40
CA TRP A 216 -8.97 -4.92 -4.36
C TRP A 216 -9.07 -3.55 -5.04
N SER A 217 -7.97 -2.78 -5.08
CA SER A 217 -7.93 -1.51 -5.81
C SER A 217 -7.98 -1.75 -7.32
N ALA A 218 -7.21 -2.73 -7.82
CA ALA A 218 -7.25 -3.15 -9.22
C ALA A 218 -8.60 -3.77 -9.61
N ALA A 219 -9.21 -4.55 -8.71
CA ALA A 219 -10.58 -5.06 -8.89
C ALA A 219 -11.59 -3.91 -9.09
N GLY A 220 -11.37 -2.76 -8.44
CA GLY A 220 -12.19 -1.56 -8.62
C GLY A 220 -12.22 -1.05 -10.05
N LEU A 221 -11.08 -1.07 -10.75
CA LEU A 221 -11.01 -0.69 -12.17
C LEU A 221 -11.80 -1.66 -13.05
N ALA A 222 -11.65 -2.97 -12.83
CA ALA A 222 -12.38 -3.99 -13.59
C ALA A 222 -13.89 -3.93 -13.32
N GLY A 223 -14.29 -3.70 -12.06
CA GLY A 223 -15.69 -3.55 -11.69
C GLY A 223 -16.33 -2.29 -12.26
N ALA A 224 -15.62 -1.16 -12.24
CA ALA A 224 -16.08 0.05 -12.91
C ALA A 224 -16.24 -0.17 -14.43
N PHE A 225 -15.32 -0.91 -15.05
CA PHE A 225 -15.40 -1.23 -16.48
C PHE A 225 -16.60 -2.15 -16.82
N SER A 226 -16.90 -3.14 -15.97
CA SER A 226 -18.11 -3.98 -16.09
C SER A 226 -19.39 -3.15 -16.13
N ILE A 227 -19.56 -2.22 -15.17
CA ILE A 227 -20.74 -1.32 -15.12
C ILE A 227 -20.73 -0.33 -16.29
N ALA A 228 -19.56 0.20 -16.67
CA ALA A 228 -19.40 1.11 -17.79
C ALA A 228 -19.84 0.48 -19.13
N MET A 229 -19.60 -0.82 -19.30
CA MET A 229 -20.00 -1.58 -20.49
C MET A 229 -21.40 -2.21 -20.39
N GLY A 230 -22.01 -2.22 -19.21
CA GLY A 230 -23.29 -2.89 -18.98
C GLY A 230 -23.20 -4.42 -19.13
N GLN A 231 -22.01 -4.99 -18.95
CA GLN A 231 -21.75 -6.42 -19.16
C GLN A 231 -21.29 -7.09 -17.86
N PRO A 232 -21.79 -8.30 -17.54
CA PRO A 232 -21.38 -9.02 -16.34
C PRO A 232 -19.90 -9.40 -16.41
N LEU A 233 -19.26 -9.46 -15.25
CA LEU A 233 -17.85 -9.86 -15.12
C LEU A 233 -17.64 -10.60 -13.81
N ARG A 234 -17.03 -11.78 -13.85
CA ARG A 234 -16.49 -12.46 -12.67
C ARG A 234 -15.06 -11.98 -12.39
N LEU A 235 -14.80 -11.61 -11.14
CA LEU A 235 -13.47 -11.31 -10.61
C LEU A 235 -13.05 -12.45 -9.69
N ALA A 236 -12.05 -13.22 -10.11
CA ALA A 236 -11.43 -14.29 -9.32
C ALA A 236 -10.18 -13.78 -8.59
N ASN A 237 -9.61 -14.60 -7.71
CA ASN A 237 -8.49 -14.29 -6.82
C ASN A 237 -8.80 -13.17 -5.80
N LEU A 238 -10.03 -13.11 -5.29
CA LEU A 238 -10.42 -12.14 -4.26
C LEU A 238 -10.92 -12.85 -3.02
N GLN A 239 -10.43 -12.48 -1.84
CA GLN A 239 -10.89 -13.05 -0.58
C GLN A 239 -12.03 -12.24 0.03
N ARG A 240 -13.14 -12.92 0.34
CA ARG A 240 -14.33 -12.31 0.98
C ARG A 240 -14.02 -11.64 2.32
N HIS A 241 -13.05 -12.18 3.06
CA HIS A 241 -12.64 -11.71 4.39
C HIS A 241 -11.27 -11.02 4.40
N SER A 242 -10.94 -10.32 3.30
CA SER A 242 -9.71 -9.53 3.16
C SER A 242 -9.60 -8.38 4.19
N ARG A 243 -8.37 -8.00 4.54
CA ARG A 243 -8.05 -6.79 5.32
C ARG A 243 -7.74 -5.57 4.46
N GLN A 244 -7.70 -5.71 3.14
CA GLN A 244 -7.54 -4.56 2.24
C GLN A 244 -8.76 -3.65 2.37
N SER A 245 -8.54 -2.36 2.63
CA SER A 245 -9.63 -1.37 2.79
C SER A 245 -10.61 -1.38 1.62
N ASP A 246 -10.09 -1.62 0.42
CA ASP A 246 -10.82 -1.59 -0.84
C ASP A 246 -11.73 -2.82 -1.05
N ARG A 247 -11.71 -3.79 -0.13
CA ARG A 247 -12.75 -4.83 -0.01
C ARG A 247 -14.15 -4.26 0.18
N ALA A 248 -14.28 -2.96 0.48
CA ALA A 248 -15.54 -2.21 0.44
C ALA A 248 -16.08 -1.98 -0.99
N LEU A 249 -15.37 -2.43 -2.03
CA LEU A 249 -15.76 -2.27 -3.43
C LEU A 249 -17.21 -2.73 -3.74
N PRO A 250 -17.67 -3.93 -3.30
CA PRO A 250 -19.02 -4.39 -3.61
C PRO A 250 -20.11 -3.39 -3.19
N GLN A 251 -19.98 -2.78 -2.01
CA GLN A 251 -20.92 -1.81 -1.48
C GLN A 251 -20.96 -0.53 -2.33
N PHE A 252 -19.84 -0.14 -2.94
CA PHE A 252 -19.81 0.99 -3.87
C PHE A 252 -20.44 0.64 -5.22
N LEU A 253 -20.14 -0.55 -5.76
CA LEU A 253 -20.71 -1.00 -7.03
C LEU A 253 -22.25 -1.16 -6.96
N GLU A 254 -22.76 -1.63 -5.82
CA GLU A 254 -24.20 -1.73 -5.56
C GLU A 254 -24.90 -0.38 -5.56
N GLN A 255 -24.25 0.68 -5.05
CA GLN A 255 -24.80 2.05 -5.12
C GLN A 255 -24.95 2.55 -6.57
N PHE A 256 -24.11 2.05 -7.48
CA PHE A 256 -24.22 2.34 -8.91
C PHE A 256 -25.20 1.42 -9.67
N GLY A 257 -25.98 0.61 -8.95
CA GLY A 257 -27.04 -0.23 -9.52
C GLY A 257 -26.58 -1.62 -9.97
N ALA A 258 -25.34 -2.04 -9.68
CA ALA A 258 -24.93 -3.42 -9.90
C ALA A 258 -25.46 -4.35 -8.79
N SER A 259 -25.58 -5.64 -9.10
CA SER A 259 -25.70 -6.69 -8.08
C SER A 259 -24.41 -7.51 -8.01
N VAL A 260 -23.99 -7.85 -6.79
CA VAL A 260 -22.78 -8.63 -6.55
C VAL A 260 -23.14 -10.01 -6.01
N ARG A 261 -22.52 -11.06 -6.56
CA ARG A 261 -22.66 -12.44 -6.10
C ARG A 261 -21.31 -13.00 -5.70
N TRP A 262 -21.19 -13.51 -4.47
CA TRP A 262 -19.96 -14.10 -3.97
C TRP A 262 -19.77 -15.53 -4.45
N HIS A 263 -18.52 -15.89 -4.69
CA HIS A 263 -18.02 -17.24 -4.95
C HIS A 263 -16.87 -17.55 -3.97
N ASP A 264 -16.38 -18.79 -3.98
CA ASP A 264 -15.30 -19.19 -3.08
C ASP A 264 -13.96 -18.48 -3.39
N ASP A 265 -13.73 -18.16 -4.67
CA ASP A 265 -12.48 -17.54 -5.18
C ASP A 265 -12.66 -16.07 -5.59
N GLY A 266 -13.81 -15.45 -5.29
CA GLY A 266 -14.06 -14.05 -5.61
C GLY A 266 -15.52 -13.69 -5.73
N LEU A 267 -15.88 -12.89 -6.75
CA LEU A 267 -17.25 -12.40 -6.93
C LEU A 267 -17.62 -12.19 -8.40
N SER A 268 -18.90 -12.17 -8.70
CA SER A 268 -19.45 -11.73 -9.98
C SER A 268 -20.20 -10.42 -9.82
N ILE A 269 -19.98 -9.51 -10.78
CA ILE A 269 -20.65 -8.23 -10.91
C ILE A 269 -21.66 -8.38 -12.04
N HIS A 270 -22.92 -8.04 -11.76
CA HIS A 270 -23.99 -8.01 -12.75
C HIS A 270 -24.52 -6.58 -12.83
N PRO A 271 -24.13 -5.80 -13.85
CA PRO A 271 -24.62 -4.44 -14.03
C PRO A 271 -26.14 -4.39 -14.15
N GLY A 272 -26.75 -3.39 -13.51
CA GLY A 272 -28.16 -3.05 -13.66
C GLY A 272 -28.34 -1.67 -14.27
N GLU A 273 -29.51 -1.07 -14.06
CA GLU A 273 -29.76 0.33 -14.40
C GLU A 273 -28.86 1.24 -13.57
N ARG A 274 -28.23 2.24 -14.20
CA ARG A 274 -27.34 3.16 -13.50
C ARG A 274 -28.13 4.11 -12.62
N LEU A 275 -27.82 4.08 -11.33
CA LEU A 275 -28.49 4.90 -10.32
C LEU A 275 -27.76 6.22 -10.11
N ALA A 276 -28.53 7.25 -9.76
CA ALA A 276 -27.96 8.52 -9.31
C ALA A 276 -27.30 8.34 -7.94
N VAL A 277 -26.03 8.70 -7.82
CA VAL A 277 -25.27 8.62 -6.57
C VAL A 277 -24.90 10.04 -6.13
N PRO A 278 -25.66 10.69 -5.23
CA PRO A 278 -25.43 12.09 -4.90
C PRO A 278 -24.16 12.31 -4.06
N TYR A 279 -23.71 11.29 -3.33
CA TYR A 279 -22.58 11.37 -2.41
C TYR A 279 -21.85 10.03 -2.27
N LEU A 280 -20.52 10.07 -2.27
CA LEU A 280 -19.64 8.94 -1.93
C LEU A 280 -18.56 9.39 -0.95
N ASP A 281 -18.38 8.64 0.13
CA ASP A 281 -17.26 8.80 1.05
C ASP A 281 -16.16 7.79 0.74
N LEU A 282 -15.01 8.30 0.30
CA LEU A 282 -13.84 7.54 -0.12
C LEU A 282 -12.64 7.82 0.78
N ARG A 283 -12.84 8.43 1.96
CA ARG A 283 -11.75 8.74 2.90
C ARG A 283 -10.96 7.50 3.32
N ALA A 284 -11.64 6.36 3.49
CA ALA A 284 -11.01 5.11 3.88
C ALA A 284 -10.47 4.28 2.68
N GLN A 285 -10.96 4.54 1.46
CA GLN A 285 -10.59 3.83 0.22
C GLN A 285 -10.10 4.82 -0.86
N PRO A 286 -8.98 5.54 -0.62
CA PRO A 286 -8.50 6.55 -1.56
C PRO A 286 -8.15 5.96 -2.94
N ASP A 287 -7.77 4.68 -3.02
CA ASP A 287 -7.42 4.02 -4.29
C ASP A 287 -8.65 3.62 -5.12
N LEU A 288 -9.85 3.61 -4.54
CA LEU A 288 -11.11 3.48 -5.28
C LEU A 288 -11.59 4.80 -5.89
N LEU A 289 -10.93 5.93 -5.63
CA LEU A 289 -11.33 7.22 -6.19
C LEU A 289 -11.37 7.22 -7.74
N PRO A 290 -10.33 6.79 -8.47
CA PRO A 290 -10.39 6.78 -9.93
C PRO A 290 -11.56 5.94 -10.51
N PRO A 291 -11.76 4.66 -10.14
CA PRO A 291 -12.87 3.89 -10.68
C PRO A 291 -14.25 4.46 -10.28
N MET A 292 -14.40 4.97 -9.05
CA MET A 292 -15.68 5.55 -8.61
C MET A 292 -15.98 6.89 -9.29
N ALA A 293 -14.96 7.70 -9.58
CA ALA A 293 -15.13 8.94 -10.33
C ALA A 293 -15.60 8.68 -11.78
N VAL A 294 -15.09 7.63 -12.42
CA VAL A 294 -15.57 7.20 -13.75
C VAL A 294 -17.04 6.80 -13.67
N LEU A 295 -17.43 5.96 -12.72
CA LEU A 295 -18.83 5.57 -12.55
C LEU A 295 -19.75 6.76 -12.25
N ALA A 296 -19.31 7.68 -11.38
CA ALA A 296 -20.03 8.92 -11.09
C ALA A 296 -20.27 9.76 -12.35
N SER A 297 -19.24 9.94 -13.20
CA SER A 297 -19.36 10.68 -14.47
C SER A 297 -20.31 10.04 -15.48
N LEU A 298 -20.57 8.74 -15.31
CA LEU A 298 -21.39 7.91 -16.17
C LEU A 298 -22.81 7.70 -15.62
N SER A 299 -23.10 8.29 -14.45
CA SER A 299 -24.36 8.13 -13.72
C SER A 299 -25.22 9.40 -13.79
N PRO A 300 -26.55 9.30 -13.61
CA PRO A 300 -27.42 10.47 -13.64
C PRO A 300 -27.16 11.42 -12.47
N GLY A 301 -27.15 12.72 -12.77
CA GLY A 301 -27.05 13.77 -11.75
C GLY A 301 -25.65 14.01 -11.20
N PRO A 302 -25.47 15.07 -10.39
CA PRO A 302 -24.17 15.38 -9.81
C PRO A 302 -23.84 14.44 -8.64
N THR A 303 -22.56 14.06 -8.53
CA THR A 303 -22.01 13.27 -7.42
C THR A 303 -20.96 14.07 -6.67
N ARG A 304 -21.06 14.13 -5.34
CA ARG A 304 -20.01 14.66 -4.47
C ARG A 304 -19.11 13.53 -3.95
N LEU A 305 -17.83 13.58 -4.29
CA LEU A 305 -16.81 12.63 -3.80
C LEU A 305 -16.06 13.24 -2.60
N GLN A 306 -16.24 12.67 -1.41
CA GLN A 306 -15.47 13.06 -0.22
C GLN A 306 -14.20 12.20 -0.13
N CYS A 307 -13.04 12.85 -0.16
CA CYS A 307 -11.73 12.17 -0.16
C CYS A 307 -10.91 12.52 1.08
N SER A 308 -9.92 11.67 1.40
CA SER A 308 -8.90 11.99 2.41
C SER A 308 -8.00 13.12 1.92
N PRO A 309 -7.55 14.07 2.77
CA PRO A 309 -6.65 15.16 2.36
C PRO A 309 -5.39 14.70 1.61
N GLY A 310 -4.84 13.54 2.02
CA GLY A 310 -3.63 12.95 1.44
C GLY A 310 -3.72 12.56 -0.04
N ILE A 311 -4.94 12.51 -0.62
CA ILE A 311 -5.13 12.19 -2.05
C ILE A 311 -4.41 13.20 -2.97
N ARG A 312 -4.21 14.44 -2.51
CA ARG A 312 -3.53 15.50 -3.29
C ARG A 312 -2.04 15.23 -3.51
N HIS A 313 -1.48 14.29 -2.77
CA HIS A 313 -0.06 13.93 -2.79
C HIS A 313 0.19 12.52 -3.36
N LYS A 314 -0.85 11.85 -3.86
CA LYS A 314 -0.76 10.54 -4.53
C LYS A 314 -0.36 10.68 -6.00
#